data_AF-A0A953NWE9-F1
#
_entry.id   AF-A0A953NWE9-F1
#
_cell.length_a   1.000
_cell.length_b   1.000
_cell.length_c   1.000
_cell.angle_alpha   90.00
_cell.angle_beta   90.00
_cell.angle_gamma   90.00
#
_symmetry.space_group_name_H-M   'P 1'
#
loop_
_entity.id
_entity.type
_entity.pdbx_description
1 polymer ?
#
loop_
_entity_poly.entity_id
_entity_poly.type
_entity_poly.pdbx_seq_one_letter_code
_entity_poly.pdbx_strand_id
1 'polypeptide(L)'
;MAQAPLAPTLPSEAEATLAKETSRVLASRKQTAEPLQLRMLDDPTASTVRIPATAVRMLVRILEEMARGNAVTLIPVHAELTTQEAADMLNISRPSLIHLLDEGKIEFRKVGTHRRVRFEALMEYKRRADADRRAVLAELAAYDQELGI
;
A
#
# COMPACT_ATOMS: atom_id res chain seq x y z
N MET A 1 15.48 -13.23 -7.84
CA MET A 1 15.17 -13.28 -6.39
C MET A 1 14.23 -12.13 -6.09
N ALA A 2 13.02 -12.38 -5.57
CA ALA A 2 12.11 -11.31 -5.19
C ALA A 2 12.70 -10.59 -3.97
N GLN A 3 12.91 -9.28 -4.08
CA GLN A 3 13.42 -8.46 -2.99
C GLN A 3 12.36 -8.46 -1.87
N ALA A 4 12.74 -8.85 -0.65
CA ALA A 4 11.83 -8.83 0.48
C ALA A 4 11.32 -7.40 0.70
N PRO A 5 10.02 -7.20 0.98
CA PRO A 5 9.50 -5.88 1.29
C PRO A 5 10.28 -5.29 2.48
N LEU A 6 10.64 -4.01 2.39
CA LEU A 6 11.21 -3.27 3.51
C LEU A 6 10.23 -3.37 4.69
N ALA A 7 10.70 -3.86 5.83
CA ALA A 7 9.85 -4.00 7.01
C ALA A 7 9.33 -2.61 7.43
N PRO A 8 8.01 -2.43 7.60
CA PRO A 8 7.45 -1.15 7.99
C PRO A 8 7.91 -0.79 9.41
N THR A 9 8.68 0.28 9.53
CA THR A 9 9.06 0.87 10.81
C THR A 9 8.16 2.07 11.10
N LEU A 10 7.65 2.17 12.32
CA LEU A 10 6.93 3.36 12.77
C LEU A 10 7.90 4.55 12.84
N PRO A 11 7.53 5.72 12.30
CA PRO A 11 8.36 6.90 12.42
C PRO A 11 8.40 7.39 13.87
N SER A 12 9.55 7.87 14.31
CA SER A 12 9.68 8.66 15.53
C SER A 12 8.94 10.00 15.41
N GLU A 13 8.69 10.68 16.53
CA GLU A 13 8.05 12.00 16.54
C GLU A 13 8.85 13.05 15.74
N ALA A 14 10.19 12.97 15.82
CA ALA A 14 11.08 13.82 15.04
C ALA A 14 10.94 13.55 13.53
N GLU A 15 10.91 12.28 13.12
CA GLU A 15 10.72 11.90 11.72
C GLU A 15 9.34 12.29 11.19
N ALA A 16 8.28 12.12 12.00
CA ALA A 16 6.93 12.53 11.63
C ALA A 16 6.84 14.06 11.42
N THR A 17 7.50 14.84 12.28
CA THR A 17 7.57 16.30 12.15
C THR A 17 8.32 16.71 10.88
N LEU A 18 9.50 16.14 10.66
CA LEU A 18 10.29 16.39 9.44
C LEU A 18 9.54 15.98 8.17
N ALA A 19 8.82 14.86 8.21
CA ALA A 19 8.02 14.39 7.09
C ALA A 19 6.85 15.34 6.78
N LYS A 20 6.23 15.91 7.81
CA LYS A 20 5.17 16.92 7.66
C LYS A 20 5.68 18.19 6.98
N GLU A 21 6.84 18.69 7.41
CA GLU A 21 7.45 19.88 6.80
C GLU A 21 7.85 19.62 5.34
N THR A 22 8.53 18.50 5.10
CA THR A 22 9.02 18.12 3.78
C THR A 22 7.88 17.85 2.79
N SER A 23 6.83 17.15 3.21
CA SER A 23 5.65 16.90 2.38
C SER A 23 4.95 18.20 1.98
N ARG A 24 4.89 19.20 2.87
CA ARG A 24 4.33 20.53 2.57
C ARG A 24 5.12 21.26 1.49
N VAL A 25 6.45 21.23 1.56
CA VAL A 25 7.32 21.85 0.55
C VAL A 25 7.15 21.17 -0.81
N LEU A 26 7.06 19.83 -0.82
CA LEU A 26 6.95 19.04 -2.04
C LEU A 26 5.50 18.91 -2.56
N ALA A 27 4.49 19.39 -1.83
CA ALA A 27 3.08 19.25 -2.20
C ALA A 27 2.76 19.88 -3.57
N SER A 28 3.39 21.00 -3.90
CA SER A 28 3.22 21.67 -5.21
C SER A 28 3.68 20.81 -6.39
N ARG A 29 4.61 19.88 -6.16
CA ARG A 29 5.14 18.96 -7.18
C ARG A 29 4.20 17.80 -7.49
N LYS A 30 3.12 17.60 -6.72
CA LYS A 30 2.14 16.53 -6.98
C LYS A 30 1.46 16.65 -8.34
N GLN A 31 1.33 17.86 -8.87
CA GLN A 31 0.62 18.14 -10.12
C GLN A 31 1.55 18.28 -11.32
N THR A 32 2.87 18.22 -11.11
CA THR A 32 3.87 18.41 -12.15
C THR A 32 4.22 17.07 -12.80
N ALA A 33 4.41 17.07 -14.12
CA ALA A 33 4.92 15.92 -14.89
C ALA A 33 6.45 15.93 -15.04
N GLU A 34 7.09 17.07 -14.76
CA GLU A 34 8.53 17.25 -14.91
C GLU A 34 9.33 16.57 -13.78
N PRO A 35 10.54 16.06 -14.08
CA PRO A 35 11.46 15.54 -13.07
C PRO A 35 11.89 16.60 -12.06
N LEU A 36 12.01 16.20 -10.78
CA LEU A 36 12.57 17.03 -9.72
C LEU A 36 14.10 16.92 -9.72
N GLN A 37 14.81 18.05 -9.64
CA GLN A 37 16.24 18.04 -9.39
C GLN A 37 16.51 17.93 -7.89
N LEU A 38 17.31 16.96 -7.48
CA LEU A 38 17.77 16.75 -6.11
C LEU A 38 19.28 16.95 -6.06
N ARG A 39 19.77 17.71 -5.09
CA ARG A 39 21.19 17.82 -4.79
C ARG A 39 21.40 17.58 -3.30
N MET A 40 22.33 16.70 -2.97
CA MET A 40 22.77 16.48 -1.60
C MET A 40 23.70 17.63 -1.20
N LEU A 41 23.50 18.22 -0.02
CA LEU A 41 24.29 19.38 0.45
C LEU A 41 25.37 18.99 1.46
N ASP A 42 25.26 17.78 2.00
CA ASP A 42 26.16 17.12 2.95
C ASP A 42 27.36 16.44 2.27
N ASP A 43 27.32 16.28 0.95
CA ASP A 43 28.44 15.81 0.14
C ASP A 43 28.85 16.90 -0.87
N PRO A 44 30.03 17.54 -0.71
CA PRO A 44 30.50 18.60 -1.60
C PRO A 44 30.81 18.11 -3.03
N THR A 45 30.90 16.80 -3.24
CA THR A 45 31.07 16.18 -4.56
C THR A 45 29.75 15.72 -5.18
N ALA A 46 28.63 15.90 -4.47
CA ALA A 46 27.33 15.43 -4.92
C ALA A 46 26.88 16.11 -6.22
N SER A 47 26.68 15.29 -7.24
CA SER A 47 26.05 15.70 -8.48
C SER A 47 24.55 15.95 -8.28
N THR A 48 23.98 16.83 -9.11
CA THR A 48 22.52 17.00 -9.16
C THR A 48 21.89 15.82 -9.89
N VAL A 49 20.97 15.11 -9.23
CA VAL A 49 20.24 13.98 -9.80
C VAL A 49 18.82 14.37 -10.17
N ARG A 50 18.22 13.68 -11.14
CA ARG A 50 16.83 13.90 -11.57
C ARG A 50 15.95 12.77 -11.08
N ILE A 51 14.91 13.11 -10.33
CA ILE A 51 13.90 12.17 -9.80
C ILE A 51 12.66 12.22 -10.69
N PRO A 52 12.15 11.08 -11.21
CA PRO A 52 10.91 11.04 -11.97
C PRO A 52 9.72 11.62 -11.19
N ALA A 53 8.82 12.33 -11.87
CA ALA A 53 7.64 12.93 -11.24
C ALA A 53 6.76 11.89 -10.52
N THR A 54 6.67 10.67 -11.04
CA THR A 54 5.97 9.54 -10.40
C THR A 54 6.58 9.19 -9.05
N ALA A 55 7.92 9.10 -8.97
CA ALA A 55 8.64 8.83 -7.73
C ALA A 55 8.48 9.97 -6.72
N VAL A 56 8.47 11.23 -7.18
CA VAL A 56 8.18 12.39 -6.31
C VAL A 56 6.77 12.30 -5.73
N ARG A 57 5.76 11.99 -6.55
CA ARG A 57 4.39 11.80 -6.04
C ARG A 57 4.29 10.68 -5.00
N MET A 58 4.99 9.57 -5.23
CA MET A 58 5.07 8.49 -4.25
C MET A 58 5.75 8.95 -2.96
N LEU A 59 6.89 9.65 -3.06
CA LEU A 59 7.61 10.20 -1.91
C LEU A 59 6.72 11.14 -1.08
N VAL A 60 5.99 12.06 -1.72
CA VAL A 60 5.09 12.95 -0.97
C VAL A 60 4.02 12.15 -0.22
N ARG A 61 3.48 11.10 -0.83
CA ARG A 61 2.49 10.25 -0.15
C ARG A 61 3.09 9.46 1.01
N ILE A 62 4.31 8.94 0.85
CA ILE A 62 5.06 8.28 1.93
C ILE A 62 5.25 9.25 3.11
N LEU A 63 5.71 10.48 2.83
CA LEU A 63 5.91 11.51 3.84
C LEU A 63 4.61 11.92 4.53
N GLU A 64 3.48 11.96 3.81
CA GLU A 64 2.16 12.24 4.40
C GLU A 64 1.71 11.13 5.36
N GLU A 65 1.96 9.86 5.05
CA GLU A 65 1.68 8.76 5.97
C GLU A 65 2.61 8.81 7.19
N MET A 66 3.91 9.04 6.99
CA MET A 66 4.85 9.20 8.09
C MET A 66 4.47 10.37 9.02
N ALA A 67 4.01 11.49 8.45
CA ALA A 67 3.53 12.64 9.20
C ALA A 67 2.30 12.35 10.08
N ARG A 68 1.54 11.29 9.75
CA ARG A 68 0.40 10.80 10.57
C ARG A 68 0.82 9.75 11.60
N GLY A 69 2.11 9.40 11.67
CA GLY A 69 2.62 8.33 12.53
C GLY A 69 2.42 6.92 11.92
N ASN A 70 2.04 6.83 10.66
CA ASN A 70 1.81 5.54 10.01
C ASN A 70 3.13 4.95 9.51
N ALA A 71 3.31 3.65 9.69
CA ALA A 71 4.37 2.91 9.01
C ALA A 71 4.00 2.69 7.53
N VAL A 72 5.00 2.68 6.64
CA VAL A 72 4.79 2.58 5.20
C VAL A 72 5.57 1.41 4.61
N THR A 73 4.91 0.58 3.82
CA THR A 73 5.53 -0.55 3.08
C THR A 73 5.41 -0.32 1.58
N LEU A 74 6.52 -0.47 0.85
CA LEU A 74 6.53 -0.50 -0.60
C LEU A 74 6.51 -1.94 -1.09
N ILE A 75 5.46 -2.31 -1.83
CA ILE A 75 5.28 -3.65 -2.39
C ILE A 75 5.31 -3.53 -3.92
N PRO A 76 6.25 -4.20 -4.61
CA PRO A 76 6.26 -4.24 -6.08
C PRO A 76 4.97 -4.88 -6.63
N VAL A 77 4.45 -4.35 -7.74
CA VAL A 77 3.21 -4.86 -8.36
C VAL A 77 3.32 -6.34 -8.75
N HIS A 78 4.51 -6.75 -9.21
CA HIS A 78 4.79 -8.15 -9.59
C HIS A 78 5.29 -9.00 -8.42
N ALA A 79 5.15 -8.52 -7.18
CA ALA A 79 5.54 -9.30 -6.01
C ALA A 79 4.64 -10.53 -5.84
N GLU A 80 5.28 -11.63 -5.48
CA GLU A 80 4.61 -12.80 -4.95
C GLU A 80 4.60 -12.72 -3.43
N LEU A 81 3.40 -12.64 -2.86
CA LEU A 81 3.19 -12.57 -1.44
C LEU A 81 3.17 -13.98 -0.85
N THR A 82 3.73 -14.11 0.35
CA THR A 82 3.46 -15.25 1.22
C THR A 82 2.00 -15.23 1.68
N THR A 83 1.52 -16.37 2.17
CA THR A 83 0.17 -16.45 2.76
C THR A 83 0.02 -15.60 4.02
N GLN A 84 1.12 -15.22 4.68
CA GLN A 84 1.04 -14.33 5.84
C GLN A 84 0.84 -12.89 5.37
N GLU A 85 1.73 -12.40 4.50
CA GLU A 85 1.62 -11.04 3.93
C GLU A 85 0.26 -10.80 3.26
N ALA A 86 -0.23 -11.79 2.49
CA ALA A 86 -1.54 -11.69 1.85
C ALA A 86 -2.71 -11.65 2.86
N ALA A 87 -2.59 -12.35 4.00
CA ALA A 87 -3.62 -12.35 5.03
C ALA A 87 -3.63 -11.01 5.79
N ASP A 88 -2.44 -10.50 6.12
CA ASP A 88 -2.25 -9.20 6.76
C ASP A 88 -2.84 -8.08 5.88
N MET A 89 -2.61 -8.12 4.57
CA MET A 89 -3.17 -7.16 3.62
C MET A 89 -4.70 -7.18 3.51
N LEU A 90 -5.33 -8.35 3.75
CA LEU A 90 -6.78 -8.48 3.78
C LEU A 90 -7.39 -8.23 5.16
N ASN A 91 -6.56 -7.97 6.19
CA ASN A 91 -6.97 -7.91 7.60
C ASN A 91 -7.75 -9.16 8.04
N ILE A 92 -7.31 -10.34 7.63
CA ILE A 92 -7.90 -11.63 8.03
C ILE A 92 -6.84 -12.56 8.61
N SER A 93 -7.29 -13.62 9.27
CA SER A 93 -6.37 -14.65 9.75
C SER A 93 -5.73 -15.42 8.57
N ARG A 94 -4.49 -15.86 8.73
CA ARG A 94 -3.83 -16.73 7.75
C ARG A 94 -4.62 -18.01 7.44
N PRO A 95 -5.23 -18.72 8.42
CA PRO A 95 -6.14 -19.83 8.13
C PRO A 95 -7.33 -19.42 7.23
N SER A 96 -7.94 -18.26 7.48
CA SER A 96 -9.03 -17.74 6.64
C SER A 96 -8.56 -17.48 5.21
N LEU A 97 -7.37 -16.90 5.03
CA LEU A 97 -6.79 -16.74 3.69
C LEU A 97 -6.58 -18.11 3.02
N ILE A 98 -6.00 -19.08 3.72
CA ILE A 98 -5.76 -20.43 3.17
C ILE A 98 -7.07 -21.05 2.69
N HIS A 99 -8.17 -20.88 3.44
CA HIS A 99 -9.49 -21.34 3.03
C HIS A 99 -9.94 -20.70 1.71
N LEU A 100 -9.80 -19.38 1.55
CA LEU A 100 -10.12 -18.68 0.29
C LEU A 100 -9.27 -19.17 -0.89
N LEU A 101 -8.01 -19.51 -0.65
CA LEU A 101 -7.11 -20.06 -1.67
C LEU A 101 -7.54 -21.48 -2.08
N ASP A 102 -7.87 -22.32 -1.10
CA ASP A 102 -8.31 -23.71 -1.34
C ASP A 102 -9.68 -23.77 -2.03
N GLU A 103 -10.56 -22.78 -1.79
CA GLU A 103 -11.81 -22.57 -2.54
C GLU A 103 -11.61 -21.99 -3.95
N GLY A 104 -10.39 -21.62 -4.33
CA GLY A 104 -10.09 -21.02 -5.63
C GLY A 104 -10.57 -19.58 -5.80
N LYS A 105 -10.96 -18.90 -4.71
CA LYS A 105 -11.45 -17.50 -4.76
C LYS A 105 -10.35 -16.50 -5.08
N ILE A 106 -9.10 -16.86 -4.82
CA ILE A 106 -7.89 -16.07 -5.09
C ILE A 106 -6.87 -16.98 -5.77
N GLU A 107 -6.36 -16.56 -6.93
CA GLU A 107 -5.33 -17.33 -7.62
C GLU A 107 -4.02 -17.37 -6.82
N PHE A 108 -3.43 -18.56 -6.76
CA PHE A 108 -2.11 -18.77 -6.19
C PHE A 108 -1.33 -19.80 -6.99
N ARG A 109 -0.02 -19.82 -6.80
CA ARG A 109 0.83 -20.92 -7.27
C ARG A 109 1.60 -21.53 -6.12
N LYS A 110 2.12 -22.73 -6.33
CA LYS A 110 3.04 -23.38 -5.40
C LYS A 110 4.49 -23.12 -5.82
N VAL A 111 5.32 -22.80 -4.85
CA VAL A 111 6.79 -22.75 -4.97
C VAL A 111 7.34 -23.71 -3.93
N GLY A 112 7.74 -24.90 -4.38
CA GLY A 112 7.97 -26.04 -3.49
C GLY A 112 6.68 -26.42 -2.74
N THR A 113 6.75 -26.47 -1.42
CA THR A 113 5.60 -26.78 -0.54
C THR A 113 4.79 -25.53 -0.16
N HIS A 114 5.28 -24.33 -0.47
CA HIS A 114 4.65 -23.08 -0.05
C HIS A 114 3.74 -22.49 -1.13
N ARG A 115 2.62 -21.91 -0.70
CA ARG A 115 1.75 -21.10 -1.58
C ARG A 115 2.34 -19.70 -1.74
N ARG A 116 2.15 -19.12 -2.93
CA ARG A 116 2.50 -17.76 -3.30
C ARG A 116 1.32 -17.11 -4.00
N VAL A 117 0.92 -15.93 -3.53
CA VAL A 117 -0.23 -15.19 -4.04
C VAL A 117 0.28 -13.98 -4.79
N ARG A 118 -0.16 -13.79 -6.04
CA ARG A 118 0.20 -12.57 -6.78
C ARG A 118 -0.52 -11.38 -6.14
N PHE A 119 0.20 -10.29 -5.90
CA PHE A 119 -0.39 -9.07 -5.34
C PHE A 119 -1.64 -8.62 -6.12
N GLU A 120 -1.57 -8.66 -7.45
CA GLU A 120 -2.69 -8.30 -8.33
C GLU A 120 -3.95 -9.15 -8.07
N ALA A 121 -3.80 -10.47 -7.97
CA ALA A 121 -4.91 -11.38 -7.69
C ALA A 121 -5.53 -11.12 -6.31
N LEU A 122 -4.69 -10.83 -5.31
CA LEU A 122 -5.15 -10.47 -3.96
C LEU A 122 -5.97 -9.17 -3.97
N MET A 123 -5.48 -8.14 -4.67
CA MET A 123 -6.15 -6.85 -4.74
C MET A 123 -7.45 -6.91 -5.55
N GLU A 124 -7.52 -7.75 -6.57
CA GLU A 124 -8.76 -8.00 -7.31
C GLU A 124 -9.83 -8.63 -6.41
N TYR A 125 -9.46 -9.67 -5.66
CA TYR A 125 -10.35 -10.25 -4.65
C TYR A 125 -10.83 -9.21 -3.64
N LYS A 126 -9.91 -8.39 -3.12
CA LYS A 126 -10.25 -7.34 -2.15
C LYS A 126 -11.26 -6.35 -2.69
N ARG A 127 -11.05 -5.85 -3.92
CA ARG A 127 -11.97 -4.91 -4.57
C ARG A 127 -13.38 -5.48 -4.72
N ARG A 128 -13.48 -6.74 -5.17
CA ARG A 128 -14.76 -7.45 -5.30
C ARG A 128 -15.44 -7.59 -3.94
N ALA A 129 -14.74 -8.10 -2.93
CA ALA A 129 -15.29 -8.29 -1.58
C ALA A 129 -15.75 -6.97 -0.93
N ASP A 130 -15.01 -5.87 -1.15
CA ASP A 130 -15.39 -4.54 -0.64
C ASP A 130 -16.59 -3.94 -1.41
N ALA A 131 -16.79 -4.30 -2.68
CA ALA A 131 -17.99 -3.94 -3.43
C ALA A 131 -19.21 -4.71 -2.94
N ASP A 132 -19.09 -6.03 -2.76
CA ASP A 132 -20.16 -6.89 -2.26
C ASP A 132 -20.61 -6.45 -0.85
N ARG A 133 -19.65 -6.16 0.05
CA ARG A 133 -19.95 -5.66 1.40
C ARG A 133 -20.74 -4.35 1.36
N ARG A 134 -20.36 -3.42 0.47
CA ARG A 134 -21.08 -2.14 0.33
C ARG A 134 -22.49 -2.33 -0.23
N ALA A 135 -22.68 -3.26 -1.16
CA ALA A 135 -24.00 -3.57 -1.70
C ALA A 135 -24.94 -4.11 -0.61
N VAL A 136 -24.48 -5.06 0.21
CA VAL A 136 -25.27 -5.61 1.32
C VAL A 136 -25.60 -4.53 2.36
N LEU A 137 -24.66 -3.66 2.72
CA LEU A 137 -24.93 -2.56 3.65
C LEU A 137 -25.96 -1.57 3.09
N ALA A 138 -25.93 -1.30 1.78
CA ALA A 138 -26.91 -0.45 1.13
C ALA A 138 -28.30 -1.08 1.12
N GLU A 139 -28.39 -2.40 0.91
CA GLU A 139 -29.64 -3.15 1.00
C GLU A 139 -30.23 -3.09 2.42
N LEU A 140 -29.42 -3.33 3.45
CA LEU A 140 -29.85 -3.22 4.85
C LEU A 140 -30.34 -1.80 5.19
N ALA A 141 -29.60 -0.78 4.76
CA ALA A 141 -30.00 0.62 5.01
C ALA A 141 -31.30 1.00 4.28
N ALA A 142 -31.53 0.47 3.08
CA ALA A 142 -32.79 0.67 2.36
C ALA A 142 -33.96 -0.04 3.07
N TYR A 143 -33.71 -1.24 3.61
CA TYR A 143 -34.69 -2.00 4.39
C TYR A 143 -35.11 -1.28 5.67
N ASP A 144 -34.15 -0.68 6.39
CA ASP A 144 -34.43 0.14 7.59
C ASP A 144 -35.25 1.39 7.24
N GLN A 145 -34.94 2.06 6.11
CA GLN A 145 -35.70 3.21 5.61
C GLN A 145 -37.15 2.85 5.20
N GLU A 146 -37.37 1.68 4.61
CA GLU A 146 -38.72 1.18 4.29
C GLU A 146 -39.52 0.78 5.53
N LEU A 147 -38.85 0.30 6.58
CA LEU A 147 -39.47 -0.02 7.88
C LEU A 147 -39.69 1.21 8.78
N GLY A 148 -39.16 2.37 8.40
CA GLY A 148 -39.36 3.63 9.10
C GLY A 148 -38.65 3.72 10.45
N ILE A 149 -37.54 3.00 10.61
CA ILE A 149 -36.66 3.02 11.80
C ILE A 149 -35.31 3.65 11.45
#